data_AF-A0A6I4WCJ6-F1
#
_entry.id   AF-A0A6I4WCJ6-F1
#
_cell.length_a   1.000
_cell.length_b   1.000
_cell.length_c   1.000
_cell.angle_alpha   90.00
_cell.angle_beta   90.00
_cell.angle_gamma   90.00
#
_symmetry.space_group_name_H-M   'P 1'
#
loop_
_entity.id
_entity.type
_entity.pdbx_description
1 polymer ?
#
loop_
_entity_poly.entity_id
_entity_poly.type
_entity_poly.pdbx_seq_one_letter_code
_entity_poly.pdbx_strand_id
1 'polypeptide(L)'
;MVLTDERNMVDTTSEFFPAARRGEPFEFGVFADLSLEWNNLRNSDTANRTVAGWAAVEPALSGLTTLALIEAAKYSSIDKVDAIFGALVHRATERGPQGELAARILLQLMLPRAAKLAGRFRDVYPDAPERAQLAVSCMWTAIREHPARITHHIPPYIGWQAHALMKAEALAMTQDIPMGTLSGTPERDETCGEDFSRDPHPSEEVARILEWAVTRNVISAADAELLATRYGSEGHETKGSWKSVGAPPDQELSPTAMRQRCSRATRRLAAAVSEYLNEAA
;
A
#
# COMPACT_ATOMS: atom_id res chain seq x y z
N MET A 1 38.81 40.98 -9.26
CA MET A 1 37.93 41.04 -10.44
C MET A 1 37.25 39.68 -10.53
N VAL A 2 36.26 39.36 -9.69
CA VAL A 2 34.78 39.54 -9.89
C VAL A 2 34.43 39.10 -11.33
N LEU A 3 33.69 38.02 -11.60
CA LEU A 3 32.32 37.73 -11.17
C LEU A 3 32.00 36.22 -11.15
N THR A 4 31.17 35.87 -10.17
CA THR A 4 30.34 34.68 -9.95
C THR A 4 29.51 34.26 -11.16
N ASP A 5 29.36 32.95 -11.37
CA ASP A 5 28.21 32.37 -12.08
C ASP A 5 27.59 31.25 -11.22
N GLU A 6 26.78 31.68 -10.27
CA GLU A 6 25.76 30.87 -9.59
C GLU A 6 24.56 30.77 -10.54
N ARG A 7 24.43 29.70 -11.32
CA ARG A 7 23.18 29.30 -12.01
C ARG A 7 23.33 27.96 -12.71
N ASN A 8 23.31 26.87 -11.93
CA ASN A 8 22.76 25.58 -12.38
C ASN A 8 22.66 24.61 -11.20
N MET A 9 21.76 24.95 -10.27
CA MET A 9 21.19 23.98 -9.35
C MET A 9 19.91 23.47 -10.02
N VAL A 10 20.04 22.38 -10.78
CA VAL A 10 18.87 21.71 -11.39
C VAL A 10 18.14 21.00 -10.27
N ASP A 11 16.98 21.55 -9.94
CA ASP A 11 16.04 21.04 -8.95
C ASP A 11 15.55 19.65 -9.38
N THR A 12 16.11 18.61 -8.77
CA THR A 12 15.83 17.20 -9.09
C THR A 12 14.74 16.64 -8.16
N THR A 13 13.74 17.45 -7.82
CA THR A 13 12.58 17.05 -7.01
C THR A 13 11.34 16.72 -7.82
N SER A 14 11.37 16.86 -9.16
CA SER A 14 10.14 16.87 -9.98
C SER A 14 9.71 15.54 -10.62
N GLU A 15 10.47 14.44 -10.54
CA GLU A 15 10.12 13.20 -11.28
C GLU A 15 9.53 12.06 -10.42
N PHE A 16 9.21 12.32 -9.15
CA PHE A 16 8.71 11.29 -8.22
C PHE A 16 7.19 11.10 -8.16
N PHE A 17 6.42 11.90 -8.91
CA PHE A 17 4.96 11.88 -8.87
C PHE A 17 4.40 11.68 -10.28
N PRO A 18 3.64 10.60 -10.56
CA PRO A 18 2.77 10.62 -11.73
C PRO A 18 1.84 11.82 -11.56
N ALA A 19 1.81 12.71 -12.57
CA ALA A 19 1.10 13.98 -12.56
C ALA A 19 -0.19 13.89 -11.74
N ALA A 20 -0.21 14.60 -10.61
CA ALA A 20 -1.41 14.80 -9.83
C ALA A 20 -2.50 15.28 -10.79
N ARG A 21 -3.56 14.48 -10.97
CA ARG A 21 -4.75 14.99 -11.64
C ARG A 21 -5.26 16.15 -10.78
N ARG A 22 -5.19 17.36 -11.36
CA ARG A 22 -5.71 18.66 -10.90
C ARG A 22 -6.63 18.55 -9.68
N GLY A 23 -6.17 19.05 -8.52
CA GLY A 23 -7.11 19.40 -7.45
C GLY A 23 -6.51 19.63 -6.07
N GLU A 24 -5.64 18.77 -5.57
CA GLU A 24 -5.09 18.94 -4.22
C GLU A 24 -3.59 18.67 -4.19
N PRO A 25 -2.76 19.69 -3.90
CA PRO A 25 -1.35 19.49 -3.75
C PRO A 25 -1.10 18.70 -2.46
N PHE A 26 -0.19 17.73 -2.52
CA PHE A 26 0.42 17.05 -1.36
C PHE A 26 1.17 18.02 -0.40
N GLU A 27 0.99 19.33 -0.55
CA GLU A 27 1.82 20.40 0.02
C GLU A 27 1.42 20.82 1.45
N PHE A 28 0.30 20.33 2.00
CA PHE A 28 -0.12 20.68 3.35
C PHE A 28 -0.58 19.46 4.16
N GLY A 29 -0.24 19.44 5.45
CA GLY A 29 -0.65 18.41 6.41
C GLY A 29 0.41 17.35 6.72
N VAL A 30 -0.01 16.27 7.35
CA VAL A 30 0.89 15.27 7.97
C VAL A 30 1.91 14.65 6.99
N PHE A 31 1.59 14.54 5.70
CA PHE A 31 2.55 14.01 4.71
C PHE A 31 3.70 14.97 4.42
N ALA A 32 3.43 16.29 4.41
CA ALA A 32 4.46 17.30 4.22
C ALA A 32 5.38 17.36 5.46
N ASP A 33 4.79 17.31 6.65
CA ASP A 33 5.54 17.28 7.92
C ASP A 33 6.44 16.04 7.99
N LEU A 34 5.93 14.86 7.65
CA LEU A 34 6.70 13.63 7.62
C LEU A 34 7.80 13.65 6.55
N SER A 35 7.56 14.29 5.41
CA SER A 35 8.58 14.46 4.35
C SER A 35 9.71 15.39 4.81
N LEU A 36 9.40 16.46 5.55
CA LEU A 36 10.38 17.34 6.16
C LEU A 36 11.16 16.60 7.27
N GLU A 37 10.46 15.86 8.12
CA GLU A 37 11.08 14.99 9.14
C GLU A 37 12.04 13.99 8.48
N TRP A 38 11.66 13.39 7.36
CA TRP A 38 12.52 12.45 6.63
C TRP A 38 13.81 13.10 6.17
N ASN A 39 13.74 14.30 5.62
CA ASN A 39 14.93 15.06 5.24
C ASN A 39 15.86 15.31 6.43
N ASN A 40 15.31 15.69 7.59
CA ASN A 40 16.09 15.86 8.81
C ASN A 40 16.69 14.55 9.30
N LEU A 41 15.94 13.46 9.24
CA LEU A 41 16.38 12.14 9.69
C LEU A 41 17.50 11.59 8.81
N ARG A 42 17.40 11.73 7.47
CA ARG A 42 18.46 11.34 6.52
C ARG A 42 19.79 12.03 6.79
N ASN A 43 19.74 13.28 7.26
CA ASN A 43 20.91 14.08 7.59
C ASN A 43 21.39 13.90 9.04
N SER A 44 20.74 13.05 9.84
CA SER A 44 21.11 12.82 11.23
C SER A 44 22.29 11.84 11.34
N ASP A 45 23.43 12.33 11.87
CA ASP A 45 24.58 11.47 12.18
C ASP A 45 24.25 10.33 13.12
N THR A 46 23.37 10.57 14.09
CA THR A 46 22.95 9.55 15.05
C THR A 46 22.15 8.45 14.36
N ALA A 47 21.18 8.80 13.50
CA ALA A 47 20.41 7.82 12.75
C ALA A 47 21.29 7.02 11.79
N ASN A 48 22.19 7.70 11.05
CA ASN A 48 23.11 7.04 10.12
C ASN A 48 24.11 6.14 10.84
N ARG A 49 24.63 6.50 12.02
CA ARG A 49 25.47 5.61 12.85
C ARG A 49 24.71 4.36 13.29
N THR A 50 23.45 4.50 13.70
CA THR A 50 22.62 3.35 14.07
C THR A 50 22.40 2.41 12.88
N VAL A 51 22.06 2.97 11.72
CA VAL A 51 21.89 2.20 10.47
C VAL A 51 23.18 1.52 10.03
N ALA A 52 24.33 2.21 10.11
CA ALA A 52 25.63 1.62 9.84
C ALA A 52 25.93 0.44 10.77
N GLY A 53 25.57 0.55 12.05
CA GLY A 53 25.64 -0.56 13.01
C GLY A 53 24.77 -1.75 12.60
N TRP A 54 23.56 -1.50 12.10
CA TRP A 54 22.70 -2.56 11.57
C TRP A 54 23.29 -3.20 10.32
N ALA A 55 23.77 -2.40 9.36
CA ALA A 55 24.39 -2.87 8.12
C ALA A 55 25.63 -3.76 8.35
N ALA A 56 26.31 -3.60 9.49
CA ALA A 56 27.47 -4.43 9.87
C ALA A 56 27.08 -5.84 10.34
N VAL A 57 25.86 -6.04 10.86
CA VAL A 57 25.42 -7.32 11.43
C VAL A 57 24.30 -7.99 10.65
N GLU A 58 23.54 -7.24 9.88
CA GLU A 58 22.37 -7.69 9.14
C GLU A 58 22.69 -7.86 7.65
N PRO A 59 22.75 -9.09 7.12
CA PRO A 59 23.11 -9.34 5.72
C PRO A 59 22.22 -8.60 4.72
N ALA A 60 20.91 -8.48 5.01
CA ALA A 60 19.97 -7.78 4.13
C ALA A 60 20.24 -6.28 4.03
N LEU A 61 20.93 -5.69 5.01
CA LEU A 61 21.30 -4.27 5.05
C LEU A 61 22.78 -4.04 4.70
N SER A 62 23.51 -5.08 4.27
CA SER A 62 24.93 -4.97 3.99
C SER A 62 25.21 -3.89 2.94
N GLY A 63 26.13 -2.99 3.27
CA GLY A 63 26.48 -1.83 2.43
C GLY A 63 25.48 -0.67 2.48
N LEU A 64 24.34 -0.80 3.13
CA LEU A 64 23.34 0.27 3.30
C LEU A 64 23.61 1.02 4.61
N THR A 65 24.73 1.74 4.66
CA THR A 65 25.22 2.38 5.89
C THR A 65 24.56 3.72 6.22
N THR A 66 23.72 4.25 5.33
CA THR A 66 23.00 5.51 5.51
C THR A 66 21.55 5.38 5.10
N LEU A 67 20.70 6.25 5.62
CA LEU A 67 19.28 6.30 5.24
C LEU A 67 19.07 6.64 3.77
N ALA A 68 19.94 7.46 3.17
CA ALA A 68 19.91 7.75 1.74
C ALA A 68 20.14 6.48 0.90
N LEU A 69 21.05 5.60 1.33
CA LEU A 69 21.29 4.32 0.66
C LEU A 69 20.12 3.36 0.81
N ILE A 70 19.49 3.32 1.99
CA ILE A 70 18.26 2.54 2.21
C ILE A 70 17.12 3.03 1.30
N GLU A 71 16.95 4.35 1.18
CA GLU A 71 15.95 4.95 0.29
C GLU A 71 16.20 4.60 -1.18
N ALA A 72 17.44 4.75 -1.64
CA ALA A 72 17.81 4.39 -3.01
C ALA A 72 17.60 2.90 -3.30
N ALA A 73 17.71 2.03 -2.29
CA ALA A 73 17.49 0.61 -2.44
C ALA A 73 16.03 0.23 -2.79
N LYS A 74 15.06 1.16 -2.65
CA LYS A 74 13.67 0.97 -3.13
C LYS A 74 13.59 0.62 -4.63
N TYR A 75 14.55 1.05 -5.43
CA TYR A 75 14.61 0.78 -6.87
C TYR A 75 15.36 -0.52 -7.21
N SER A 76 15.69 -1.33 -6.20
CA SER A 76 16.29 -2.65 -6.41
C SER A 76 15.24 -3.70 -6.84
N SER A 77 15.71 -4.90 -7.16
CA SER A 77 14.85 -6.07 -7.36
C SER A 77 13.89 -6.31 -6.18
N ILE A 78 12.71 -6.85 -6.47
CA ILE A 78 11.66 -7.16 -5.47
C ILE A 78 12.23 -7.94 -4.28
N ASP A 79 13.03 -8.99 -4.51
CA ASP A 79 13.60 -9.82 -3.44
C ASP A 79 14.52 -9.04 -2.49
N LYS A 80 15.28 -8.08 -3.04
CA LYS A 80 16.16 -7.21 -2.25
C LYS A 80 15.36 -6.21 -1.44
N VAL A 81 14.33 -5.60 -2.04
CA VAL A 81 13.41 -4.71 -1.31
C VAL A 81 12.73 -5.47 -0.17
N ASP A 82 12.27 -6.68 -0.44
CA ASP A 82 11.59 -7.52 0.53
C ASP A 82 12.51 -7.93 1.70
N ALA A 83 13.76 -8.30 1.41
CA ALA A 83 14.77 -8.59 2.43
C ALA A 83 15.08 -7.37 3.30
N ILE A 84 15.25 -6.18 2.70
CA ILE A 84 15.49 -4.92 3.43
C ILE A 84 14.30 -4.60 4.34
N PHE A 85 13.08 -4.65 3.81
CA PHE A 85 11.87 -4.42 4.60
C PHE A 85 11.69 -5.48 5.69
N GLY A 86 12.03 -6.74 5.43
CA GLY A 86 12.01 -7.82 6.41
C GLY A 86 12.96 -7.57 7.59
N ALA A 87 14.19 -7.16 7.30
CA ALA A 87 15.16 -6.78 8.34
C ALA A 87 14.69 -5.57 9.15
N LEU A 88 14.16 -4.54 8.49
CA LEU A 88 13.65 -3.35 9.17
C LEU A 88 12.40 -3.65 10.00
N VAL A 89 11.48 -4.49 9.51
CA VAL A 89 10.22 -4.76 10.24
C VAL A 89 10.47 -5.60 11.48
N HIS A 90 11.42 -6.55 11.41
CA HIS A 90 11.84 -7.31 12.58
C HIS A 90 12.30 -6.37 13.71
N ARG A 91 13.18 -5.41 13.38
CA ARG A 91 13.62 -4.37 14.32
C ARG A 91 12.49 -3.46 14.75
N ALA A 92 11.61 -3.07 13.83
CA ALA A 92 10.49 -2.17 14.11
C ALA A 92 9.50 -2.74 15.13
N THR A 93 9.41 -4.07 15.28
CA THR A 93 8.58 -4.69 16.32
C THR A 93 9.22 -4.65 17.71
N GLU A 94 10.54 -4.42 17.81
CA GLU A 94 11.24 -4.30 19.08
C GLU A 94 10.82 -3.03 19.84
N ARG A 95 10.96 -3.08 21.17
CA ARG A 95 10.75 -1.91 22.04
C ARG A 95 12.05 -1.13 22.19
N GLY A 96 11.94 0.19 22.29
CA GLY A 96 13.05 1.09 22.56
C GLY A 96 13.52 1.89 21.34
N PRO A 97 14.59 2.69 21.49
CA PRO A 97 14.95 3.71 20.51
C PRO A 97 15.29 3.17 19.11
N GLN A 98 15.91 1.98 19.03
CA GLN A 98 16.26 1.38 17.74
C GLN A 98 15.04 0.84 17.00
N GLY A 99 14.11 0.19 17.70
CA GLY A 99 12.85 -0.27 17.10
C GLY A 99 11.96 0.90 16.68
N GLU A 100 11.96 1.98 17.45
CA GLU A 100 11.29 3.23 17.08
C GLU A 100 11.87 3.83 15.79
N LEU A 101 13.21 3.90 15.68
CA LEU A 101 13.87 4.37 14.48
C LEU A 101 13.54 3.48 13.27
N ALA A 102 13.57 2.16 13.42
CA ALA A 102 13.24 1.22 12.34
C ALA A 102 11.77 1.38 11.87
N ALA A 103 10.84 1.55 12.80
CA ALA A 103 9.43 1.81 12.48
C ALA A 103 9.26 3.13 11.72
N ARG A 104 9.94 4.20 12.14
CA ARG A 104 9.98 5.48 11.41
C ARG A 104 10.52 5.31 10.00
N ILE A 105 11.65 4.63 9.83
CA ILE A 105 12.24 4.40 8.50
C ILE A 105 11.23 3.68 7.60
N LEU A 106 10.58 2.61 8.07
CA LEU A 106 9.56 1.91 7.29
C LEU A 106 8.37 2.78 6.92
N LEU A 107 7.85 3.56 7.88
CA LEU A 107 6.75 4.50 7.62
C LEU A 107 7.15 5.49 6.51
N GLN A 108 8.35 6.05 6.62
CA GLN A 108 8.91 7.00 5.66
C GLN A 108 9.08 6.37 4.27
N LEU A 109 9.56 5.12 4.23
CA LEU A 109 9.64 4.38 2.97
C LEU A 109 8.26 4.10 2.36
N MET A 110 7.22 3.96 3.20
CA MET A 110 5.84 3.64 2.83
C MET A 110 4.92 4.86 2.62
N LEU A 111 5.40 6.11 2.81
CA LEU A 111 4.57 7.31 2.64
C LEU A 111 3.86 7.38 1.29
N PRO A 112 4.50 7.09 0.13
CA PRO A 112 3.79 7.11 -1.15
C PRO A 112 2.59 6.15 -1.19
N ARG A 113 2.66 5.06 -0.43
CA ARG A 113 1.58 4.09 -0.32
C ARG A 113 0.51 4.54 0.69
N ALA A 114 0.91 5.16 1.80
CA ALA A 114 -0.03 5.76 2.75
C ALA A 114 -0.84 6.90 2.10
N ALA A 115 -0.19 7.73 1.29
CA ALA A 115 -0.80 8.75 0.44
C ALA A 115 -1.86 8.18 -0.52
N LYS A 116 -1.50 7.13 -1.28
CA LYS A 116 -2.45 6.41 -2.15
C LYS A 116 -3.60 5.78 -1.38
N LEU A 117 -3.31 5.24 -0.19
CA LEU A 117 -4.33 4.67 0.69
C LEU A 117 -5.31 5.74 1.17
N ALA A 118 -4.83 6.90 1.63
CA ALA A 118 -5.68 8.02 1.99
C ALA A 118 -6.58 8.44 0.81
N GLY A 119 -6.03 8.54 -0.40
CA GLY A 119 -6.83 8.87 -1.60
C GLY A 119 -8.00 7.92 -1.86
N ARG A 120 -7.85 6.62 -1.57
CA ARG A 120 -8.91 5.60 -1.78
C ARG A 120 -10.10 5.75 -0.83
N PHE A 121 -9.93 6.47 0.28
CA PHE A 121 -10.96 6.66 1.29
C PHE A 121 -11.60 8.05 1.23
N ARG A 122 -11.39 8.82 0.15
CA ARG A 122 -11.89 10.20 0.02
C ARG A 122 -13.41 10.30 0.21
N ASP A 123 -14.16 9.35 -0.32
CA ASP A 123 -15.62 9.38 -0.27
C ASP A 123 -16.17 8.98 1.12
N VAL A 124 -15.36 8.32 1.95
CA VAL A 124 -15.71 7.90 3.31
C VAL A 124 -15.27 8.95 4.33
N TYR A 125 -14.08 9.53 4.13
CA TYR A 125 -13.51 10.59 4.96
C TYR A 125 -13.32 11.84 4.11
N PRO A 126 -14.30 12.77 4.06
CA PRO A 126 -14.17 13.97 3.23
C PRO A 126 -12.99 14.85 3.66
N ASP A 127 -12.75 14.98 4.97
CA ASP A 127 -11.65 15.80 5.50
C ASP A 127 -10.28 15.21 5.15
N ALA A 128 -9.51 15.95 4.35
CA ALA A 128 -8.22 15.49 3.83
C ALA A 128 -7.14 15.34 4.93
N PRO A 129 -6.97 16.29 5.87
CA PRO A 129 -6.06 16.15 7.00
C PRO A 129 -6.37 14.93 7.89
N GLU A 130 -7.63 14.73 8.29
CA GLU A 130 -8.05 13.58 9.10
C GLU A 130 -7.79 12.26 8.38
N ARG A 131 -8.17 12.17 7.11
CA ARG A 131 -7.93 10.98 6.28
C ARG A 131 -6.44 10.65 6.13
N ALA A 132 -5.60 11.66 5.99
CA ALA A 132 -4.15 11.49 5.91
C ALA A 132 -3.56 11.01 7.25
N GLN A 133 -3.99 11.61 8.37
CA GLN A 133 -3.57 11.18 9.71
C GLN A 133 -3.99 9.73 10.00
N LEU A 134 -5.22 9.36 9.63
CA LEU A 134 -5.71 7.99 9.79
C LEU A 134 -4.88 7.01 8.95
N ALA A 135 -4.60 7.32 7.69
CA ALA A 135 -3.78 6.46 6.83
C ALA A 135 -2.36 6.26 7.39
N VAL A 136 -1.74 7.32 7.93
CA VAL A 136 -0.44 7.25 8.61
C VAL A 136 -0.53 6.39 9.87
N SER A 137 -1.56 6.58 10.70
CA SER A 137 -1.80 5.83 11.93
C SER A 137 -1.97 4.33 11.64
N CYS A 138 -2.83 3.97 10.68
CA CYS A 138 -3.02 2.58 10.26
C CYS A 138 -1.75 1.96 9.68
N MET A 139 -0.94 2.73 8.94
CA MET A 139 0.35 2.27 8.42
C MET A 139 1.35 2.00 9.55
N TRP A 140 1.42 2.91 10.54
CA TRP A 140 2.25 2.74 11.72
C TRP A 140 1.86 1.49 12.49
N THR A 141 0.57 1.31 12.79
CA THR A 141 0.06 0.11 13.47
C THR A 141 0.39 -1.16 12.69
N ALA A 142 0.19 -1.16 11.36
CA ALA A 142 0.53 -2.30 10.52
C ALA A 142 2.03 -2.68 10.56
N ILE A 143 2.92 -1.69 10.69
CA ILE A 143 4.36 -1.92 10.87
C ILE A 143 4.64 -2.51 12.26
N ARG A 144 4.08 -1.88 13.31
CA ARG A 144 4.35 -2.25 14.71
C ARG A 144 3.78 -3.62 15.09
N GLU A 145 2.66 -4.00 14.49
CA GLU A 145 1.96 -5.26 14.73
C GLU A 145 2.26 -6.33 13.66
N HIS A 146 3.31 -6.13 12.87
CA HIS A 146 3.66 -7.06 11.81
C HIS A 146 3.93 -8.47 12.37
N PRO A 147 3.21 -9.50 11.91
CA PRO A 147 3.34 -10.83 12.48
C PRO A 147 4.65 -11.50 12.02
N ALA A 148 5.44 -11.98 12.99
CA ALA A 148 6.74 -12.62 12.74
C ALA A 148 6.71 -13.83 11.78
N ARG A 149 5.54 -14.48 11.59
CA ARG A 149 5.38 -15.58 10.63
C ARG A 149 5.42 -15.14 9.16
N ILE A 150 5.21 -13.85 8.88
CA ILE A 150 5.21 -13.31 7.52
C ILE A 150 6.61 -12.74 7.26
N THR A 151 7.37 -13.47 6.46
CA THR A 151 8.79 -13.21 6.17
C THR A 151 9.04 -12.76 4.74
N HIS A 152 8.00 -12.72 3.92
CA HIS A 152 8.07 -12.37 2.51
C HIS A 152 6.88 -11.50 2.11
N HIS A 153 7.02 -10.77 1.02
CA HIS A 153 6.04 -9.79 0.54
C HIS A 153 5.67 -8.76 1.64
N ILE A 154 6.68 -8.29 2.36
CA ILE A 154 6.55 -7.43 3.53
C ILE A 154 5.90 -6.07 3.18
N PRO A 155 6.42 -5.26 2.21
CA PRO A 155 5.76 -4.00 1.86
C PRO A 155 4.28 -4.15 1.45
N PRO A 156 3.90 -5.08 0.55
CA PRO A 156 2.50 -5.24 0.18
C PRO A 156 1.64 -5.79 1.33
N TYR A 157 2.17 -6.65 2.20
CA TYR A 157 1.45 -7.12 3.39
C TYR A 157 1.13 -5.97 4.35
N ILE A 158 2.13 -5.14 4.68
CA ILE A 158 1.94 -3.95 5.53
C ILE A 158 0.88 -3.02 4.92
N GLY A 159 0.98 -2.74 3.62
CA GLY A 159 -0.01 -1.90 2.94
C GLY A 159 -1.43 -2.50 2.93
N TRP A 160 -1.55 -3.82 2.85
CA TRP A 160 -2.84 -4.51 2.96
C TRP A 160 -3.40 -4.46 4.39
N GLN A 161 -2.56 -4.68 5.39
CA GLN A 161 -2.94 -4.59 6.80
C GLN A 161 -3.40 -3.18 7.17
N ALA A 162 -2.68 -2.15 6.72
CA ALA A 162 -3.07 -0.75 6.90
C ALA A 162 -4.43 -0.44 6.27
N HIS A 163 -4.68 -0.94 5.05
CA HIS A 163 -5.98 -0.81 4.40
C HIS A 163 -7.09 -1.53 5.18
N ALA A 164 -6.83 -2.73 5.70
CA ALA A 164 -7.80 -3.48 6.49
C ALA A 164 -8.17 -2.75 7.79
N LEU A 165 -7.19 -2.14 8.46
CA LEU A 165 -7.40 -1.30 9.64
C LEU A 165 -8.26 -0.07 9.29
N MET A 166 -7.90 0.66 8.23
CA MET A 166 -8.63 1.86 7.81
C MET A 166 -10.08 1.54 7.41
N LYS A 167 -10.31 0.39 6.77
CA LYS A 167 -11.66 -0.11 6.47
C LYS A 167 -12.45 -0.45 7.73
N ALA A 168 -11.81 -1.01 8.75
CA ALA A 168 -12.48 -1.31 10.02
C ALA A 168 -12.91 -0.02 10.73
N GLU A 169 -12.06 1.01 10.74
CA GLU A 169 -12.40 2.33 11.30
C GLU A 169 -13.56 3.00 10.55
N ALA A 170 -13.55 2.93 9.21
CA ALA A 170 -14.67 3.41 8.40
C ALA A 170 -16.00 2.75 8.77
N LEU A 171 -16.00 1.43 8.96
CA LEU A 171 -17.19 0.67 9.34
C LEU A 171 -17.67 1.03 10.75
N ALA A 172 -16.75 1.22 11.70
CA ALA A 172 -17.10 1.66 13.06
C ALA A 172 -17.81 3.02 13.04
N MET A 173 -17.31 3.99 12.27
CA MET A 173 -17.94 5.31 12.14
C MET A 173 -19.35 5.27 11.56
N THR A 174 -19.62 4.34 10.63
CA THR A 174 -20.99 4.17 10.10
C THR A 174 -21.96 3.57 11.12
N GLN A 175 -21.47 2.85 12.13
CA GLN A 175 -22.28 2.23 13.17
C GLN A 175 -22.53 3.18 14.36
N ASP A 176 -21.64 4.15 14.58
CA ASP A 176 -21.66 5.04 15.75
C ASP A 176 -22.60 6.23 15.64
N ILE A 177 -23.48 6.34 14.62
CA ILE A 177 -24.54 7.36 14.61
C ILE A 177 -25.58 7.01 15.68
N PRO A 178 -25.64 7.70 16.83
CA PRO A 178 -26.70 7.47 17.80
C PRO A 178 -27.98 8.04 17.16
N MET A 179 -28.98 7.19 16.97
CA MET A 179 -30.33 7.59 16.56
C MET A 179 -30.98 8.45 17.65
N GLY A 180 -30.61 9.74 17.71
CA GLY A 180 -31.11 10.69 18.69
C GLY A 180 -31.29 12.12 18.17
N THR A 181 -30.74 12.47 17.00
CA THR A 181 -30.81 13.83 16.45
C THR A 181 -30.91 13.82 14.92
N LEU A 182 -32.02 13.31 14.39
CA LEU A 182 -32.47 13.64 13.03
C LEU A 182 -33.78 14.42 13.15
N SER A 183 -33.66 15.73 13.32
CA SER A 183 -34.71 16.68 12.95
C SER A 183 -34.12 17.58 11.89
N GLY A 184 -34.71 17.54 10.69
CA GLY A 184 -34.28 18.31 9.54
C GLY A 184 -33.87 17.43 8.36
N THR A 185 -34.84 16.84 7.67
CA THR A 185 -34.70 16.48 6.26
C THR A 185 -34.64 17.76 5.44
N PRO A 186 -33.55 18.10 4.73
CA PRO A 186 -33.67 18.96 3.58
C PRO A 186 -34.18 18.11 2.41
N GLU A 187 -35.19 18.66 1.74
CA GLU A 187 -35.82 18.12 0.54
C GLU A 187 -34.77 17.75 -0.51
N ARG A 188 -34.93 16.55 -1.10
CA ARG A 188 -34.19 16.13 -2.28
C ARG A 188 -34.60 17.04 -3.43
N ASP A 189 -33.66 17.87 -3.88
CA ASP A 189 -33.75 18.50 -5.20
C ASP A 189 -33.33 17.46 -6.24
N GLU A 190 -34.32 16.97 -6.98
CA GLU A 190 -34.14 16.14 -8.16
C GLU A 190 -33.78 17.03 -9.35
N THR A 191 -32.48 17.20 -9.63
CA THR A 191 -31.87 17.16 -10.99
C THR A 191 -30.50 17.84 -10.99
N CYS A 192 -29.47 17.09 -11.39
CA CYS A 192 -28.42 17.51 -12.31
C CYS A 192 -27.58 16.28 -12.68
N GLY A 193 -27.64 15.90 -13.96
CA GLY A 193 -26.78 14.86 -14.52
C GLY A 193 -25.37 15.39 -14.62
N GLU A 194 -24.46 14.78 -13.88
CA GLU A 194 -23.03 14.88 -14.12
C GLU A 194 -22.50 13.47 -14.31
N ASP A 195 -21.87 13.23 -15.47
CA ASP A 195 -21.09 12.04 -15.77
C ASP A 195 -19.94 11.93 -14.76
N PHE A 196 -20.22 11.31 -13.61
CA PHE A 196 -19.17 10.85 -12.71
C PHE A 196 -18.43 9.73 -13.41
N SER A 197 -17.29 10.05 -14.02
CA SER A 197 -16.26 9.07 -14.32
C SER A 197 -15.77 8.48 -13.00
N ARG A 198 -16.51 7.48 -12.51
CA ARG A 198 -16.25 6.66 -11.34
C ARG A 198 -14.89 6.00 -11.55
N ASP A 199 -13.88 6.39 -10.77
CA ASP A 199 -12.64 5.61 -10.74
C ASP A 199 -13.02 4.18 -10.33
N PRO A 200 -12.56 3.14 -11.06
CA PRO A 200 -13.05 1.78 -10.89
C PRO A 200 -12.73 1.28 -9.47
N HIS A 201 -13.73 0.68 -8.83
CA HIS A 201 -13.58 0.13 -7.48
C HIS A 201 -12.45 -0.93 -7.48
N PRO A 202 -11.69 -1.14 -6.39
CA PRO A 202 -10.61 -2.14 -6.38
C PRO A 202 -11.06 -3.55 -6.79
N SER A 203 -12.31 -3.93 -6.51
CA SER A 203 -12.89 -5.19 -7.01
C SER A 203 -13.16 -5.18 -8.51
N GLU A 204 -13.48 -4.03 -9.08
CA GLU A 204 -13.66 -3.79 -10.52
C GLU A 204 -12.31 -3.75 -11.24
N GLU A 205 -11.27 -3.18 -10.63
CA GLU A 205 -9.90 -3.24 -11.12
C GLU A 205 -9.38 -4.69 -11.14
N VAL A 206 -9.64 -5.46 -10.07
CA VAL A 206 -9.34 -6.90 -10.03
C VAL A 206 -10.14 -7.65 -11.09
N ALA A 207 -11.44 -7.37 -11.25
CA ALA A 207 -12.25 -7.99 -12.29
C ALA A 207 -11.72 -7.71 -13.70
N ARG A 208 -11.31 -6.47 -13.98
CA ARG A 208 -10.72 -6.07 -15.27
C ARG A 208 -9.39 -6.76 -15.54
N ILE A 209 -8.54 -6.91 -14.52
CA ILE A 209 -7.26 -7.64 -14.64
C ILE A 209 -7.52 -9.12 -14.90
N LEU A 210 -8.50 -9.72 -14.22
CA LEU A 210 -8.87 -11.12 -14.43
C LEU A 210 -9.49 -11.35 -15.82
N GLU A 211 -10.34 -10.45 -16.28
CA GLU A 211 -10.94 -10.46 -17.63
C GLU A 211 -9.87 -10.36 -18.72
N TRP A 212 -8.93 -9.42 -18.57
CA TRP A 212 -7.78 -9.31 -19.46
C TRP A 212 -6.96 -10.60 -19.53
N ALA A 213 -6.70 -11.22 -18.37
CA ALA A 213 -5.89 -12.42 -18.29
C ALA A 213 -6.58 -13.66 -18.89
N VAL A 214 -7.90 -13.75 -18.80
CA VAL A 214 -8.69 -14.80 -19.48
C VAL A 214 -8.72 -14.55 -20.99
N THR A 215 -8.93 -13.31 -21.41
CA THR A 215 -8.95 -12.93 -22.84
C THR A 215 -7.62 -13.25 -23.53
N ARG A 216 -6.50 -13.04 -22.83
CA ARG A 216 -5.15 -13.41 -23.30
C ARG A 216 -4.75 -14.85 -23.01
N ASN A 217 -5.66 -15.66 -22.47
CA ASN A 217 -5.44 -17.08 -22.18
C ASN A 217 -4.27 -17.35 -21.21
N VAL A 218 -3.93 -16.37 -20.35
CA VAL A 218 -2.89 -16.47 -19.30
C VAL A 218 -3.38 -17.35 -18.15
N ILE A 219 -4.66 -17.23 -17.81
CA ILE A 219 -5.36 -18.07 -16.84
C ILE A 219 -6.68 -18.54 -17.43
N SER A 220 -7.19 -19.66 -16.91
CA SER A 220 -8.52 -20.16 -17.33
C SER A 220 -9.64 -19.33 -16.69
N ALA A 221 -10.81 -19.29 -17.33
CA ALA A 221 -12.01 -18.65 -16.76
C ALA A 221 -12.38 -19.21 -15.39
N ALA A 222 -12.23 -20.52 -15.19
CA ALA A 222 -12.45 -21.18 -13.91
C ALA A 222 -11.44 -20.76 -12.82
N ASP A 223 -10.19 -20.48 -13.18
CA ASP A 223 -9.20 -19.96 -12.22
C ASP A 223 -9.45 -18.47 -11.92
N ALA A 224 -9.92 -17.70 -12.90
CA ALA A 224 -10.31 -16.30 -12.72
C ALA A 224 -11.51 -16.16 -11.79
N GLU A 225 -12.54 -17.00 -11.96
CA GLU A 225 -13.70 -17.07 -11.08
C GLU A 225 -13.29 -17.46 -9.65
N LEU A 226 -12.44 -18.47 -9.49
CA LEU A 226 -11.89 -18.88 -8.20
C LEU A 226 -11.13 -17.74 -7.50
N LEU A 227 -10.38 -16.92 -8.26
CA LEU A 227 -9.70 -15.74 -7.74
C LEU A 227 -10.68 -14.61 -7.40
N ALA A 228 -11.70 -14.37 -8.23
CA ALA A 228 -12.73 -13.38 -7.99
C ALA A 228 -13.58 -13.71 -6.75
N THR A 229 -13.94 -14.98 -6.54
CA THR A 229 -14.63 -15.42 -5.31
C THR A 229 -13.75 -15.23 -4.07
N ARG A 230 -12.44 -15.51 -4.20
CA ARG A 230 -11.51 -15.41 -3.07
C ARG A 230 -11.15 -13.98 -2.70
N TYR A 231 -10.97 -13.11 -3.69
CA TYR A 231 -10.39 -11.78 -3.53
C TYR A 231 -11.35 -10.63 -3.88
N GLY A 232 -12.47 -10.90 -4.56
CA GLY A 232 -13.42 -9.90 -5.06
C GLY A 232 -14.69 -9.71 -4.22
N SER A 233 -14.99 -10.60 -3.26
CA SER A 233 -16.17 -10.40 -2.38
C SER A 233 -15.83 -9.48 -1.21
N GLU A 234 -16.33 -8.25 -1.26
CA GLU A 234 -16.34 -7.30 -0.14
C GLU A 234 -17.58 -7.45 0.78
N GLY A 235 -18.28 -8.59 0.73
CA GLY A 235 -19.47 -8.85 1.56
C GLY A 235 -19.13 -9.24 3.00
N HIS A 236 -19.88 -8.68 3.95
CA HIS A 236 -19.79 -8.84 5.41
C HIS A 236 -20.12 -10.25 5.95
N GLU A 237 -20.05 -11.28 5.13
CA GLU A 237 -20.28 -12.66 5.54
C GLU A 237 -18.97 -13.41 5.40
N THR A 238 -18.33 -13.67 6.54
CA THR A 238 -17.29 -14.68 6.76
C THR A 238 -16.30 -14.83 5.60
N LYS A 239 -15.09 -14.24 5.70
CA LYS A 239 -13.92 -14.66 4.90
C LYS A 239 -13.59 -16.12 5.21
N GLY A 240 -14.44 -17.01 4.75
CA GLY A 240 -14.54 -18.35 5.25
C GLY A 240 -13.43 -19.18 4.65
N SER A 241 -13.02 -20.16 5.43
CA SER A 241 -12.23 -21.31 5.04
C SER A 241 -12.38 -21.71 3.56
N TRP A 242 -11.36 -22.35 2.98
CA TRP A 242 -11.43 -22.99 1.65
C TRP A 242 -12.58 -24.01 1.48
N LYS A 243 -13.34 -24.27 2.55
CA LYS A 243 -14.63 -25.00 2.56
C LYS A 243 -15.86 -24.14 2.16
N SER A 244 -15.75 -22.82 2.19
CA SER A 244 -16.81 -21.84 1.89
C SER A 244 -16.64 -21.15 0.54
N VAL A 245 -15.43 -21.19 -0.02
CA VAL A 245 -15.22 -20.97 -1.45
C VAL A 245 -15.77 -22.23 -2.10
N GLY A 246 -17.03 -22.21 -2.52
CA GLY A 246 -17.60 -23.33 -3.27
C GLY A 246 -16.68 -23.64 -4.44
N ALA A 247 -16.42 -24.92 -4.68
CA ALA A 247 -15.83 -25.29 -5.96
C ALA A 247 -16.82 -24.89 -7.07
N PRO A 248 -16.35 -24.57 -8.29
CA PRO A 248 -17.24 -24.30 -9.42
C PRO A 248 -18.30 -25.40 -9.51
N PRO A 249 -19.55 -25.11 -9.92
CA PRO A 249 -20.67 -26.07 -9.89
C PRO A 249 -20.37 -27.40 -10.61
N ASP A 250 -19.33 -27.44 -11.44
CA ASP A 250 -18.96 -28.56 -12.28
C ASP A 250 -17.75 -29.39 -11.75
N GLN A 251 -17.18 -29.09 -10.57
CA GLN A 251 -15.96 -29.74 -10.10
C GLN A 251 -15.88 -29.94 -8.58
N GLU A 252 -15.90 -31.20 -8.11
CA GLU A 252 -15.58 -31.55 -6.70
C GLU A 252 -14.07 -31.42 -6.43
N LEU A 253 -13.59 -30.19 -6.19
CA LEU A 253 -12.18 -29.94 -5.88
C LEU A 253 -11.93 -29.94 -4.37
N SER A 254 -10.90 -30.67 -3.95
CA SER A 254 -10.40 -30.59 -2.58
C SER A 254 -9.88 -29.17 -2.27
N PRO A 255 -10.05 -28.67 -1.03
CA PRO A 255 -9.51 -27.38 -0.58
C PRO A 255 -8.01 -27.19 -0.86
N THR A 256 -7.22 -28.27 -0.84
CA THR A 256 -5.78 -28.23 -1.15
C THR A 256 -5.54 -28.01 -2.65
N ALA A 257 -6.35 -28.63 -3.50
CA ALA A 257 -6.27 -28.45 -4.95
C ALA A 257 -6.66 -27.02 -5.36
N MET A 258 -7.69 -26.45 -4.70
CA MET A 258 -8.09 -25.04 -4.90
C MET A 258 -6.96 -24.07 -4.53
N ARG A 259 -6.28 -24.27 -3.39
CA ARG A 259 -5.10 -23.49 -2.98
C ARG A 259 -4.00 -23.54 -4.02
N GLN A 260 -3.69 -24.74 -4.51
CA GLN A 260 -2.64 -24.94 -5.50
C GLN A 260 -3.00 -24.27 -6.84
N ARG A 261 -4.26 -24.34 -7.26
CA ARG A 261 -4.76 -23.66 -8.46
C ARG A 261 -4.69 -22.14 -8.32
N CYS A 262 -5.17 -21.56 -7.22
CA CYS A 262 -5.00 -20.13 -6.92
C CYS A 262 -3.52 -19.74 -6.99
N SER A 263 -2.64 -20.45 -6.29
CA SER A 263 -1.20 -20.12 -6.26
C SER A 263 -0.55 -20.18 -7.66
N ARG A 264 -0.95 -21.13 -8.51
CA ARG A 264 -0.44 -21.25 -9.88
C ARG A 264 -1.01 -20.13 -10.76
N ALA A 265 -2.29 -19.83 -10.66
CA ALA A 265 -2.95 -18.76 -11.40
C ALA A 265 -2.38 -17.38 -11.04
N THR A 266 -2.16 -17.09 -9.76
CA THR A 266 -1.52 -15.84 -9.32
C THR A 266 -0.08 -15.72 -9.82
N ARG A 267 0.68 -16.82 -9.85
CA ARG A 267 2.05 -16.82 -10.41
C ARG A 267 2.07 -16.58 -11.93
N ARG A 268 1.12 -17.16 -12.67
CA ARG A 268 0.97 -16.93 -14.12
C ARG A 268 0.59 -15.48 -14.42
N LEU A 269 -0.35 -14.92 -13.66
CA LEU A 269 -0.71 -13.50 -13.72
C LEU A 269 0.49 -12.60 -13.47
N ALA A 270 1.25 -12.85 -12.41
CA ALA A 270 2.44 -12.06 -12.08
C ALA A 270 3.50 -12.11 -13.20
N ALA A 271 3.78 -13.29 -13.74
CA ALA A 271 4.73 -13.46 -14.84
C ALA A 271 4.29 -12.73 -16.11
N ALA A 272 3.02 -12.86 -16.50
CA ALA A 272 2.48 -12.20 -17.71
C ALA A 272 2.45 -10.67 -17.60
N VAL A 273 2.20 -10.14 -16.39
CA VAL A 273 2.26 -8.69 -16.14
C VAL A 273 3.70 -8.20 -16.21
N SER A 274 4.67 -8.95 -15.67
CA SER A 274 6.09 -8.61 -15.80
C SER A 274 6.59 -8.66 -17.24
N GLU A 275 6.15 -9.62 -18.06
CA GLU A 275 6.46 -9.70 -19.49
C GLU A 275 5.89 -8.50 -20.26
N TYR A 276 4.63 -8.15 -20.01
CA TYR A 276 3.98 -6.98 -20.62
C TYR A 276 4.67 -5.65 -20.27
N LEU A 277 5.13 -5.48 -19.03
CA LEU A 277 5.85 -4.27 -18.63
C LEU A 277 7.26 -4.19 -19.23
N ASN A 278 7.88 -5.34 -19.56
CA ASN A 278 9.18 -5.40 -20.21
C ASN A 278 9.10 -5.18 -21.73
N GLU A 279 7.98 -5.54 -22.37
CA GLU A 279 7.73 -5.28 -23.79
C GLU A 279 7.30 -3.84 -24.09
N ALA A 280 6.78 -3.13 -23.09
CA ALA A 280 6.33 -1.75 -23.20
C ALA A 280 7.39 -0.69 -22.85
N ALA A 281 8.61 -1.11 -22.49
CA ALA A 281 9.76 -0.28 -22.16
C ALA A 281 10.82 -0.31 -23.28
#